data_AF-A0A358D1Z8-F1
#
_entry.id   AF-A0A358D1Z8-F1
#
_cell.length_a   1.000
_cell.length_b   1.000
_cell.length_c   1.000
_cell.angle_alpha   90.00
_cell.angle_beta   90.00
_cell.angle_gamma   90.00
#
_symmetry.space_group_name_H-M   'P 1'
#
loop_
_entity.id
_entity.type
_entity.pdbx_description
1 polymer ?
#
loop_
_entity_poly.entity_id
_entity_poly.type
_entity_poly.pdbx_seq_one_letter_code
_entity_poly.pdbx_strand_id
1 'polypeptide(L)'
;MITSMRIGIDGDYQKRIAQAWAGRISGCMLGKPVEMMSMRKGPANLADYLDRVKAWPLREYIPFAPEVDDHVEHPEACREMMCAAVPDDDINYTVISLLLLEEYGPHFTTADVGRAWLRYLPGAMVFTAEREAYAKLLASAGMRFPSGAEPTMDLEECSDNPYNDWIGAQIRADLYGWVNPGNPDQAASMAARDASLSHRGEGVYGAVAIAVIGAFIGGGM
;
A
#
# COMPACT_ATOMS: atom_id res chain seq x y z
N MET A 1 -32.77 -3.95 -19.36
CA MET A 1 -33.08 -3.30 -18.06
C MET A 1 -32.19 -3.98 -17.04
N ILE A 2 -30.94 -3.53 -16.89
CA ILE A 2 -30.00 -4.09 -15.91
C ILE A 2 -30.36 -3.44 -14.58
N THR A 3 -30.98 -4.21 -13.71
CA THR A 3 -31.34 -3.80 -12.35
C THR A 3 -30.05 -3.50 -11.60
N SER A 4 -29.76 -2.22 -11.38
CA SER A 4 -28.76 -1.79 -10.41
C SER A 4 -29.21 -2.32 -9.05
N MET A 5 -28.63 -3.44 -8.63
CA MET A 5 -28.61 -3.81 -7.22
C MET A 5 -27.76 -2.75 -6.53
N ARG A 6 -28.40 -1.70 -6.03
CA ARG A 6 -27.85 -0.93 -4.93
C ARG A 6 -27.79 -1.89 -3.75
N ILE A 7 -26.66 -2.57 -3.60
CA ILE A 7 -26.29 -3.22 -2.35
C ILE A 7 -26.26 -2.06 -1.36
N GLY A 8 -27.31 -1.97 -0.52
CA GLY A 8 -27.33 -0.99 0.55
C GLY A 8 -26.05 -1.17 1.35
N ILE A 9 -25.34 -0.07 1.59
CA ILE A 9 -24.20 -0.07 2.51
C ILE A 9 -24.78 -0.32 3.90
N ASP A 10 -24.98 -1.58 4.24
CA ASP A 10 -25.49 -2.02 5.54
C ASP A 10 -24.44 -1.67 6.62
N GLY A 11 -24.85 -1.57 7.88
CA GLY A 11 -23.94 -1.33 9.02
C GLY A 11 -22.84 -2.39 9.13
N ASP A 12 -23.07 -3.57 8.52
CA ASP A 12 -22.06 -4.61 8.35
C ASP A 12 -20.89 -4.17 7.45
N TYR A 13 -21.13 -3.37 6.41
CA TYR A 13 -20.07 -2.91 5.51
C TYR A 13 -19.09 -1.96 6.18
N GLN A 14 -19.61 -0.96 6.91
CA GLN A 14 -18.76 -0.02 7.66
C GLN A 14 -17.88 -0.75 8.67
N LYS A 15 -18.45 -1.76 9.35
CA LYS A 15 -17.70 -2.62 10.27
C LYS A 15 -16.61 -3.40 9.54
N ARG A 16 -16.90 -3.98 8.37
CA ARG A 16 -15.91 -4.72 7.57
C ARG A 16 -14.78 -3.82 7.06
N ILE A 17 -15.07 -2.59 6.63
CA ILE A 17 -14.02 -1.63 6.26
C ILE A 17 -13.17 -1.23 7.46
N ALA A 18 -13.78 -0.96 8.61
CA ALA A 18 -13.03 -0.67 9.83
C ALA A 18 -12.13 -1.85 10.25
N GLN A 19 -12.61 -3.08 10.08
CA GLN A 19 -11.82 -4.30 10.32
C GLN A 19 -10.72 -4.51 9.29
N ALA A 20 -10.96 -4.21 8.02
CA ALA A 20 -9.95 -4.27 6.96
C ALA A 20 -8.81 -3.26 7.22
N TRP A 21 -9.16 -2.03 7.60
CA TRP A 21 -8.21 -1.00 8.02
C TRP A 21 -7.39 -1.44 9.25
N ALA A 22 -8.06 -1.96 10.28
CA ALA A 22 -7.39 -2.48 11.46
C ALA A 22 -6.47 -3.66 11.12
N GLY A 23 -6.90 -4.56 10.23
CA GLY A 23 -6.11 -5.70 9.76
C GLY A 23 -4.85 -5.28 9.03
N ARG A 24 -4.94 -4.30 8.13
CA ARG A 24 -3.78 -3.67 7.48
C ARG A 24 -2.79 -3.14 8.51
N ILE A 25 -3.23 -2.27 9.41
CA ILE A 25 -2.35 -1.67 10.43
C ILE A 25 -1.71 -2.78 11.27
N SER A 26 -2.50 -3.77 11.67
CA SER A 26 -2.01 -4.88 12.47
C SER A 26 -0.92 -5.69 11.76
N GLY A 27 -1.08 -5.91 10.45
CA GLY A 27 -0.11 -6.60 9.60
C GLY A 27 1.19 -5.82 9.42
N CYS A 28 1.12 -4.53 9.08
CA CYS A 28 2.30 -3.66 8.98
C CYS A 28 3.09 -3.66 10.29
N MET A 29 2.40 -3.49 11.42
CA MET A 29 3.03 -3.50 12.75
C MET A 29 3.68 -4.84 13.10
N LEU A 30 3.13 -5.96 12.61
CA LEU A 30 3.67 -7.29 12.90
C LEU A 30 4.99 -7.55 12.16
N GLY A 31 5.08 -7.12 10.90
CA GLY A 31 6.27 -7.34 10.06
C GLY A 31 7.40 -6.35 10.34
N LYS A 32 7.05 -5.10 10.69
CA LYS A 32 7.97 -3.98 10.81
C LYS A 32 9.22 -4.25 11.67
N PRO A 33 9.15 -4.92 12.84
CA PRO A 33 10.34 -5.19 13.65
C PRO A 33 11.37 -6.12 13.00
N VAL A 34 10.94 -6.98 12.07
CA VAL A 34 11.76 -8.07 11.52
C VAL A 34 11.98 -7.93 10.02
N GLU A 35 11.54 -6.84 9.41
CA GLU A 35 11.64 -6.60 7.97
C GLU A 35 13.10 -6.72 7.50
N MET A 36 14.01 -5.93 8.09
CA MET A 36 15.42 -5.94 7.72
C MET A 36 16.15 -7.23 8.12
N MET A 37 15.78 -7.83 9.25
CA MET A 37 16.29 -9.15 9.66
C MET A 37 15.94 -10.21 8.61
N SER A 38 14.65 -10.29 8.24
CA SER A 38 14.15 -11.24 7.26
C SER A 38 14.79 -11.02 5.89
N MET A 39 14.86 -9.76 5.43
CA MET A 39 15.43 -9.42 4.13
C MET A 39 16.93 -9.71 4.03
N ARG A 40 17.71 -9.42 5.08
CA ARG A 40 19.18 -9.52 5.04
C ARG A 40 19.72 -10.86 5.50
N LYS A 41 19.07 -11.48 6.48
CA LYS A 41 19.54 -12.72 7.13
C LYS A 41 18.69 -13.94 6.76
N GLY A 42 17.51 -13.72 6.17
CA GLY A 42 16.66 -14.78 5.64
C GLY A 42 15.78 -15.46 6.69
N PRO A 43 14.88 -16.36 6.23
CA PRO A 43 13.85 -16.97 7.07
C PRO A 43 14.39 -17.90 8.15
N ALA A 44 15.56 -18.53 7.95
CA ALA A 44 16.18 -19.38 8.96
C ALA A 44 16.66 -18.58 10.18
N ASN A 45 17.18 -17.38 9.96
CA ASN A 45 17.58 -16.49 11.05
C ASN A 45 16.36 -15.92 11.79
N LEU A 46 15.30 -15.55 11.05
CA LEU A 46 14.04 -15.16 11.68
C LEU A 46 13.46 -16.29 12.55
N ALA A 47 13.49 -17.53 12.07
CA ALA A 47 13.02 -18.68 12.85
C ALA A 47 13.86 -18.93 14.11
N ASP A 48 15.20 -18.84 14.00
CA ASP A 48 16.12 -18.94 15.15
C ASP A 48 15.86 -17.83 16.18
N TYR A 49 15.71 -16.59 15.72
CA TYR A 49 15.35 -15.47 16.58
C TYR A 49 14.05 -15.74 17.35
N LEU A 50 12.98 -16.12 16.64
CA LEU A 50 11.67 -16.42 17.23
C LEU A 50 11.71 -17.59 18.23
N ASP A 51 12.53 -18.61 18.00
CA ASP A 51 12.73 -19.70 18.97
C ASP A 51 13.50 -19.23 20.22
N ARG A 52 14.55 -18.43 20.04
CA ARG A 52 15.37 -17.90 21.14
C ARG A 52 14.57 -16.99 22.07
N VAL A 53 13.69 -16.15 21.52
CA VAL A 53 12.77 -15.30 22.30
C VAL A 53 11.48 -16.02 22.73
N LYS A 54 11.36 -17.33 22.47
CA LYS A 54 10.20 -18.16 22.84
C LYS A 54 8.86 -17.63 22.28
N ALA A 55 8.91 -17.05 21.10
CA ALA A 55 7.75 -16.56 20.36
C ALA A 55 7.25 -17.51 19.27
N TRP A 56 7.96 -18.61 18.98
CA TRP A 56 7.53 -19.60 17.98
C TRP A 56 6.55 -20.65 18.56
N PRO A 57 5.44 -21.00 17.85
CA PRO A 57 4.94 -20.35 16.64
C PRO A 57 4.38 -18.97 16.96
N LEU A 58 4.56 -18.01 16.04
CA LEU A 58 4.13 -16.63 16.27
C LEU A 58 2.60 -16.56 16.41
N ARG A 59 2.14 -16.04 17.55
CA ARG A 59 0.72 -15.88 17.91
C ARG A 59 0.36 -14.47 18.37
N GLU A 60 1.38 -13.65 18.61
CA GLU A 60 1.30 -12.27 19.06
C GLU A 60 2.41 -11.47 18.35
N TYR A 61 2.52 -10.18 18.61
CA TYR A 61 3.57 -9.33 18.04
C TYR A 61 4.99 -9.77 18.43
N ILE A 62 5.97 -9.35 17.63
CA ILE A 62 7.39 -9.66 17.84
C ILE A 62 7.85 -9.06 19.19
N PRO A 63 8.45 -9.85 20.10
CA PRO A 63 9.09 -9.32 21.31
C PRO A 63 10.30 -8.45 20.96
N PHE A 64 10.61 -7.44 21.76
CA PHE A 64 11.87 -6.70 21.55
C PHE A 64 13.03 -7.39 22.29
N ALA A 65 14.06 -7.83 21.54
CA ALA A 65 15.23 -8.50 22.09
C ALA A 65 16.51 -8.19 21.30
N PRO A 66 17.02 -6.94 21.33
CA PRO A 66 18.21 -6.54 20.59
C PRO A 66 19.49 -7.26 21.02
N GLU A 67 19.52 -7.81 22.24
CA GLU A 67 20.60 -8.67 22.74
C GLU A 67 20.64 -10.05 22.07
N VAL A 68 19.53 -10.48 21.48
CA VAL A 68 19.43 -11.73 20.71
C VAL A 68 19.84 -11.51 19.27
N ASP A 69 19.33 -10.42 18.67
CA ASP A 69 19.69 -9.95 17.34
C ASP A 69 19.45 -8.43 17.25
N ASP A 70 20.49 -7.67 16.90
CA ASP A 70 20.49 -6.21 16.84
C ASP A 70 19.79 -5.63 15.60
N HIS A 71 19.28 -6.48 14.70
CA HIS A 71 18.50 -6.06 13.52
C HIS A 71 16.99 -6.07 13.77
N VAL A 72 16.56 -6.17 15.03
CA VAL A 72 15.17 -5.88 15.41
C VAL A 72 14.99 -4.37 15.39
N GLU A 73 14.29 -3.88 14.37
CA GLU A 73 14.02 -2.46 14.18
C GLU A 73 12.70 -2.06 14.84
N HIS A 74 12.40 -0.76 14.86
CA HIS A 74 11.13 -0.22 15.38
C HIS A 74 10.69 -0.83 16.72
N PRO A 75 11.45 -0.62 17.81
CA PRO A 75 11.10 -1.13 19.14
C PRO A 75 9.64 -0.81 19.52
N GLU A 76 9.14 0.36 19.15
CA GLU A 76 7.77 0.82 19.37
C GLU A 76 6.69 0.01 18.63
N ALA A 77 7.05 -0.89 17.70
CA ALA A 77 6.16 -1.86 17.07
C ALA A 77 6.22 -3.26 17.71
N CYS A 78 7.11 -3.46 18.69
CA CYS A 78 7.22 -4.72 19.41
C CYS A 78 6.17 -4.86 20.52
N ARG A 79 5.83 -6.10 20.87
CA ARG A 79 4.71 -6.47 21.77
C ARG A 79 4.67 -5.68 23.07
N GLU A 80 5.81 -5.51 23.73
CA GLU A 80 5.89 -4.90 25.06
C GLU A 80 5.88 -3.36 25.04
N MET A 81 6.14 -2.76 23.88
CA MET A 81 6.37 -1.31 23.76
C MET A 81 5.35 -0.59 22.87
N MET A 82 4.53 -1.34 22.14
CA MET A 82 3.54 -0.77 21.23
C MET A 82 2.43 -0.05 21.99
N CYS A 83 2.35 1.26 21.78
CA CYS A 83 1.27 2.12 22.29
C CYS A 83 0.42 2.75 21.18
N ALA A 84 0.92 2.78 19.95
CA ALA A 84 0.27 3.31 18.77
C ALA A 84 0.87 2.66 17.50
N ALA A 85 0.19 2.81 16.37
CA ALA A 85 0.74 2.41 15.08
C ALA A 85 1.89 3.36 14.68
N VAL A 86 2.97 2.79 14.16
CA VAL A 86 4.10 3.52 13.60
C VAL A 86 3.79 3.86 12.13
N PRO A 87 4.05 5.09 11.68
CA PRO A 87 3.91 5.46 10.27
C PRO A 87 4.72 4.55 9.35
N ASP A 88 4.13 4.25 8.19
CA ASP A 88 4.61 3.24 7.26
C ASP A 88 4.10 3.57 5.85
N ASP A 89 4.85 3.23 4.80
CA ASP A 89 4.49 3.58 3.43
C ASP A 89 3.22 2.87 2.95
N ASP A 90 2.97 1.62 3.34
CA ASP A 90 1.71 0.91 3.09
C ASP A 90 0.47 1.72 3.54
N ILE A 91 0.58 2.34 4.72
CA ILE A 91 -0.48 3.17 5.32
C ILE A 91 -0.55 4.53 4.63
N ASN A 92 0.60 5.16 4.40
CA ASN A 92 0.67 6.50 3.80
C ASN A 92 0.07 6.51 2.39
N TYR A 93 0.42 5.53 1.56
CA TYR A 93 -0.14 5.41 0.22
C TYR A 93 -1.65 5.24 0.25
N THR A 94 -2.18 4.45 1.18
CA THR A 94 -3.63 4.27 1.33
C THR A 94 -4.34 5.59 1.64
N VAL A 95 -3.78 6.39 2.55
CA VAL A 95 -4.35 7.71 2.87
C VAL A 95 -4.26 8.65 1.65
N ILE A 96 -3.17 8.61 0.90
CA ILE A 96 -3.02 9.42 -0.33
C ILE A 96 -4.02 8.98 -1.41
N SER A 97 -4.25 7.69 -1.59
CA SER A 97 -5.26 7.17 -2.52
C SER A 97 -6.69 7.58 -2.11
N LEU A 98 -6.96 7.73 -0.81
CA LEU A 98 -8.23 8.32 -0.34
C LEU A 98 -8.34 9.80 -0.75
N LEU A 99 -7.30 10.60 -0.52
CA LEU A 99 -7.29 12.02 -0.93
C LEU A 99 -7.43 12.18 -2.45
N LEU A 100 -6.79 11.31 -3.23
CA LEU A 100 -6.92 11.25 -4.68
C LEU A 100 -8.38 11.00 -5.10
N LEU A 101 -9.05 10.04 -4.45
CA LEU A 101 -10.45 9.73 -4.73
C LEU A 101 -11.40 10.86 -4.31
N GLU A 102 -11.13 11.53 -3.19
CA GLU A 102 -11.93 12.68 -2.74
C GLU A 102 -11.81 13.86 -3.71
N GLU A 103 -10.63 14.08 -4.29
CA GLU A 103 -10.39 15.20 -5.20
C GLU A 103 -10.85 14.94 -6.64
N TYR A 104 -10.52 13.76 -7.19
CA TYR A 104 -10.72 13.46 -8.61
C TYR A 104 -11.85 12.45 -8.88
N GLY A 105 -12.37 11.81 -7.83
CA GLY A 105 -13.40 10.79 -7.95
C GLY A 105 -12.90 9.48 -8.57
N PRO A 106 -13.82 8.55 -8.89
CA PRO A 106 -13.49 7.20 -9.36
C PRO A 106 -12.82 7.16 -10.74
N HIS A 107 -12.86 8.27 -11.48
CA HIS A 107 -12.35 8.40 -12.85
C HIS A 107 -10.99 9.12 -12.93
N PHE A 108 -10.27 9.25 -11.79
CA PHE A 108 -8.92 9.79 -11.76
C PHE A 108 -7.99 9.14 -12.80
N THR A 109 -7.01 9.89 -13.27
CA THR A 109 -6.00 9.44 -14.24
C THR A 109 -4.67 9.15 -13.55
N THR A 110 -3.76 8.46 -14.25
CA THR A 110 -2.37 8.29 -13.77
C THR A 110 -1.66 9.64 -13.57
N ALA A 111 -2.01 10.67 -14.34
CA ALA A 111 -1.52 12.02 -14.10
C ALA A 111 -1.98 12.56 -12.74
N ASP A 112 -3.24 12.33 -12.36
CA ASP A 112 -3.77 12.76 -11.07
C ASP A 112 -3.07 12.07 -9.90
N VAL A 113 -2.69 10.80 -10.06
CA VAL A 113 -1.84 10.06 -9.10
C VAL A 113 -0.49 10.76 -8.93
N GLY A 114 0.17 11.10 -10.05
CA GLY A 114 1.44 11.83 -10.03
C GLY A 114 1.32 13.21 -9.37
N ARG A 115 0.21 13.93 -9.59
CA ARG A 115 -0.09 15.19 -8.91
C ARG A 115 -0.28 15.00 -7.41
N ALA A 116 -1.00 13.95 -7.00
CA ALA A 116 -1.22 13.65 -5.59
C ALA A 116 0.11 13.33 -4.89
N TRP A 117 0.99 12.56 -5.52
CA TRP A 117 2.31 12.25 -4.95
C TRP A 117 3.14 13.50 -4.72
N LEU A 118 3.29 14.35 -5.73
CA LEU A 118 4.10 15.58 -5.59
C LEU A 118 3.55 16.58 -4.56
N ARG A 119 2.25 16.50 -4.23
CA ARG A 119 1.62 17.36 -3.23
C ARG A 119 1.72 16.81 -1.81
N TYR A 120 1.55 15.51 -1.66
CA TYR A 120 1.29 14.91 -0.34
C TYR A 120 2.33 13.88 0.11
N LEU A 121 3.10 13.30 -0.82
CA LEU A 121 4.03 12.21 -0.52
C LEU A 121 5.44 12.76 -0.34
N PRO A 122 6.03 12.68 0.87
CA PRO A 122 7.42 13.08 1.04
C PRO A 122 8.34 12.17 0.24
N GLY A 123 9.13 12.76 -0.66
CA GLY A 123 10.03 11.98 -1.52
C GLY A 123 11.06 11.14 -0.78
N ALA A 124 11.30 11.37 0.52
CA ALA A 124 12.17 10.54 1.36
C ALA A 124 11.52 9.22 1.82
N MET A 125 10.20 9.07 1.68
CA MET A 125 9.40 7.96 2.21
C MET A 125 8.92 6.99 1.12
N VAL A 126 9.53 7.01 -0.06
CA VAL A 126 9.21 6.12 -1.19
C VAL A 126 10.37 5.19 -1.49
N PHE A 127 10.14 3.98 -1.96
CA PHE A 127 11.20 3.00 -2.18
C PHE A 127 11.13 2.43 -3.59
N THR A 128 12.26 1.93 -4.11
CA THR A 128 12.29 1.14 -5.36
C THR A 128 11.56 1.81 -6.54
N ALA A 129 10.54 1.17 -7.12
CA ALA A 129 9.80 1.65 -8.28
C ALA A 129 9.16 3.02 -8.04
N GLU A 130 8.60 3.25 -6.86
CA GLU A 130 8.00 4.52 -6.49
C GLU A 130 9.05 5.61 -6.32
N ARG A 131 10.24 5.28 -5.81
CA ARG A 131 11.36 6.24 -5.73
C ARG A 131 11.83 6.67 -7.11
N GLU A 132 11.97 5.74 -8.04
CA GLU A 132 12.35 6.01 -9.42
C GLU A 132 11.30 6.89 -10.13
N ALA A 133 10.02 6.54 -9.99
CA ALA A 133 8.91 7.33 -10.54
C ALA A 133 8.86 8.74 -9.93
N TYR A 134 8.95 8.86 -8.60
CA TYR A 134 8.92 10.15 -7.90
C TYR A 134 10.09 11.05 -8.32
N ALA A 135 11.30 10.50 -8.47
CA ALA A 135 12.46 11.25 -8.92
C ALA A 135 12.28 11.83 -10.32
N LYS A 136 11.73 11.03 -11.25
CA LYS A 136 11.43 11.48 -12.63
C LYS A 136 10.34 12.55 -12.64
N LEU A 137 9.26 12.36 -11.88
CA LEU A 137 8.21 13.37 -11.71
C LEU A 137 8.79 14.70 -11.20
N LEU A 138 9.58 14.64 -10.13
CA LEU A 138 10.17 15.83 -9.51
C LEU A 138 11.13 16.55 -10.46
N ALA A 139 11.89 15.81 -11.26
CA ALA A 139 12.85 16.36 -12.22
C ALA A 139 12.18 16.96 -13.47
N SER A 140 11.09 16.35 -13.97
CA SER A 140 10.67 16.54 -15.36
C SER A 140 9.18 16.78 -15.59
N ALA A 141 8.31 16.63 -14.58
CA ALA A 141 6.87 16.86 -14.77
C ALA A 141 6.49 18.34 -14.89
N GLY A 142 7.38 19.25 -14.49
CA GLY A 142 7.19 20.70 -14.56
C GLY A 142 6.57 21.28 -13.29
N MET A 143 7.04 22.48 -12.89
CA MET A 143 6.70 23.07 -11.58
C MET A 143 5.20 23.30 -11.34
N ARG A 144 4.40 23.45 -12.39
CA ARG A 144 2.94 23.67 -12.29
C ARG A 144 2.12 22.40 -12.41
N PHE A 145 2.74 21.24 -12.66
CA PHE A 145 2.03 19.97 -12.74
C PHE A 145 1.30 19.64 -11.42
N PRO A 146 1.88 19.80 -10.22
CA PRO A 146 1.12 19.60 -8.98
C PRO A 146 -0.13 20.50 -8.84
N SER A 147 -0.17 21.64 -9.54
CA SER A 147 -1.29 22.61 -9.52
C SER A 147 -2.25 22.48 -10.72
N GLY A 148 -2.16 21.41 -11.51
CA GLY A 148 -3.12 21.11 -12.57
C GLY A 148 -2.64 21.36 -14.01
N ALA A 149 -1.42 21.84 -14.24
CA ALA A 149 -0.88 21.96 -15.61
C ALA A 149 -0.57 20.57 -16.22
N GLU A 150 -0.67 20.38 -17.52
CA GLU A 150 -0.23 19.13 -18.16
C GLU A 150 1.26 18.82 -17.87
N PRO A 151 1.65 17.54 -17.75
CA PRO A 151 3.04 17.17 -17.48
C PRO A 151 3.93 17.56 -18.69
N THR A 152 5.14 18.04 -18.40
CA THR A 152 6.14 18.34 -19.43
C THR A 152 7.00 17.13 -19.83
N MET A 153 6.55 15.93 -19.48
CA MET A 153 7.19 14.65 -19.75
C MET A 153 6.14 13.60 -20.13
N ASP A 154 6.59 12.50 -20.75
CA ASP A 154 5.76 11.31 -20.87
C ASP A 154 5.73 10.56 -19.53
N LEU A 155 4.53 10.40 -18.95
CA LEU A 155 4.37 9.74 -17.66
C LEU A 155 4.70 8.25 -17.72
N GLU A 156 4.66 7.61 -18.89
CA GLU A 156 5.06 6.20 -19.03
C GLU A 156 6.54 5.98 -18.70
N GLU A 157 7.38 7.02 -18.84
CA GLU A 157 8.78 6.96 -18.44
C GLU A 157 8.94 6.74 -16.93
N CYS A 158 7.95 7.12 -16.10
CA CYS A 158 8.01 6.95 -14.65
C CYS A 158 8.07 5.47 -14.24
N SER A 159 7.33 4.61 -14.95
CA SER A 159 7.30 3.15 -14.71
C SER A 159 8.37 2.37 -15.46
N ASP A 160 9.23 3.04 -16.23
CA ASP A 160 10.40 2.44 -16.87
C ASP A 160 11.58 2.33 -15.90
N ASN A 161 11.54 1.35 -15.00
CA ASN A 161 12.55 1.18 -13.95
C ASN A 161 12.74 -0.32 -13.62
N PRO A 162 13.87 -0.73 -13.03
CA PRO A 162 14.18 -2.15 -12.80
C PRO A 162 13.35 -2.81 -11.69
N TYR A 163 12.54 -2.05 -10.97
CA TYR A 163 11.71 -2.52 -9.86
C TYR A 163 10.23 -2.58 -10.23
N ASN A 164 9.87 -2.29 -11.48
CA ASN A 164 8.47 -2.07 -11.88
C ASN A 164 7.58 -3.32 -11.82
N ASP A 165 8.14 -4.51 -11.68
CA ASP A 165 7.42 -5.77 -11.43
C ASP A 165 7.34 -6.14 -9.93
N TRP A 166 7.83 -5.28 -9.02
CA TRP A 166 7.88 -5.57 -7.57
C TRP A 166 6.55 -5.23 -6.87
N ILE A 167 6.49 -5.54 -5.57
CA ILE A 167 5.26 -5.54 -4.77
C ILE A 167 4.74 -4.14 -4.39
N GLY A 168 5.45 -3.05 -4.71
CA GLY A 168 5.13 -1.70 -4.20
C GLY A 168 3.72 -1.21 -4.58
N ALA A 169 3.25 -1.48 -5.80
CA ALA A 169 1.87 -1.19 -6.17
C ALA A 169 0.85 -2.11 -5.47
N GLN A 170 1.22 -3.36 -5.18
CA GLN A 170 0.34 -4.34 -4.56
C GLN A 170 -0.06 -3.93 -3.13
N ILE A 171 0.90 -3.44 -2.34
CA ILE A 171 0.68 -3.13 -0.92
C ILE A 171 -0.30 -1.97 -0.64
N ARG A 172 -0.63 -1.17 -1.67
CA ARG A 172 -1.49 0.01 -1.56
C ARG A 172 -2.82 -0.06 -2.31
N ALA A 173 -3.14 -1.18 -2.94
CA ALA A 173 -4.24 -1.26 -3.91
C ALA A 173 -5.61 -1.70 -3.35
N ASP A 174 -5.64 -2.33 -2.18
CA ASP A 174 -6.85 -2.84 -1.53
C ASP A 174 -7.95 -1.78 -1.27
N LEU A 175 -7.60 -0.51 -1.03
CA LEU A 175 -8.55 0.60 -0.87
C LEU A 175 -9.48 0.69 -2.07
N TYR A 176 -8.95 0.48 -3.28
CA TYR A 176 -9.76 0.51 -4.49
C TYR A 176 -10.81 -0.61 -4.50
N GLY A 177 -10.56 -1.73 -3.81
CA GLY A 177 -11.58 -2.73 -3.52
C GLY A 177 -12.59 -2.26 -2.47
N TRP A 178 -12.10 -1.68 -1.37
CA TRP A 178 -12.91 -1.20 -0.25
C TRP A 178 -13.88 -0.06 -0.60
N VAL A 179 -13.67 0.64 -1.71
CA VAL A 179 -14.60 1.67 -2.18
C VAL A 179 -15.51 1.18 -3.31
N ASN A 180 -15.34 -0.08 -3.76
CA ASN A 180 -16.09 -0.69 -4.86
C ASN A 180 -16.66 -2.08 -4.47
N PRO A 181 -17.50 -2.17 -3.42
CA PRO A 181 -18.04 -3.45 -2.98
C PRO A 181 -18.88 -4.12 -4.06
N GLY A 182 -18.57 -5.38 -4.36
CA GLY A 182 -19.25 -6.15 -5.41
C GLY A 182 -18.98 -5.66 -6.83
N ASN A 183 -18.04 -4.72 -7.02
CA ASN A 183 -17.67 -4.19 -8.33
C ASN A 183 -16.17 -4.35 -8.60
N PRO A 184 -15.71 -5.60 -8.85
CA PRO A 184 -14.30 -5.89 -9.07
C PRO A 184 -13.72 -5.22 -10.32
N ASP A 185 -14.53 -4.97 -11.36
CA ASP A 185 -14.07 -4.32 -12.59
C ASP A 185 -13.65 -2.86 -12.33
N GLN A 186 -14.44 -2.14 -11.53
CA GLN A 186 -14.11 -0.77 -11.16
C GLN A 186 -12.90 -0.71 -10.21
N ALA A 187 -12.78 -1.67 -9.28
CA ALA A 187 -11.60 -1.79 -8.42
C ALA A 187 -10.32 -2.05 -9.22
N ALA A 188 -10.37 -3.01 -10.16
CA ALA A 188 -9.27 -3.32 -11.07
C ALA A 188 -8.86 -2.10 -11.91
N SER A 189 -9.85 -1.37 -12.46
CA SER A 189 -9.58 -0.17 -13.26
C SER A 189 -8.89 0.94 -12.47
N MET A 190 -9.29 1.18 -11.22
CA MET A 190 -8.63 2.17 -10.35
C MET A 190 -7.20 1.75 -10.00
N ALA A 191 -7.04 0.50 -9.55
CA ALA A 191 -5.73 -0.03 -9.18
C ALA A 191 -4.74 -0.03 -10.36
N ALA A 192 -5.20 -0.38 -11.57
CA ALA A 192 -4.36 -0.33 -12.76
C ALA A 192 -3.89 1.09 -13.08
N ARG A 193 -4.78 2.10 -12.98
CA ARG A 193 -4.42 3.51 -13.24
C ARG A 193 -3.43 4.07 -12.21
N ASP A 194 -3.60 3.73 -10.94
CA ASP A 194 -2.65 4.09 -9.88
C ASP A 194 -1.29 3.41 -10.07
N ALA A 195 -1.30 2.08 -10.20
CA ALA A 195 -0.09 1.28 -10.30
C ALA A 195 0.77 1.66 -11.51
N SER A 196 0.14 2.00 -12.65
CA SER A 196 0.82 2.32 -13.90
C SER A 196 1.77 3.54 -13.81
N LEU A 197 1.63 4.38 -12.78
CA LEU A 197 2.58 5.48 -12.57
C LEU A 197 4.01 4.99 -12.30
N SER A 198 4.17 3.91 -11.53
CA SER A 198 5.49 3.41 -11.10
C SER A 198 5.78 1.98 -11.50
N HIS A 199 4.76 1.19 -11.81
CA HIS A 199 4.87 -0.24 -12.08
C HIS A 199 4.40 -0.60 -13.50
N ARG A 200 4.84 -1.78 -13.96
CA ARG A 200 4.41 -2.43 -15.20
C ARG A 200 4.13 -3.91 -14.88
N GLY A 201 3.68 -4.67 -15.89
CA GLY A 201 3.61 -6.13 -15.82
C GLY A 201 3.05 -6.67 -14.51
N GLU A 202 3.85 -7.48 -13.81
CA GLU A 202 3.48 -8.18 -12.59
C GLU A 202 3.19 -7.22 -11.43
N GLY A 203 3.85 -6.07 -11.38
CA GLY A 203 3.58 -5.05 -10.36
C GLY A 203 2.16 -4.49 -10.48
N VAL A 204 1.70 -4.26 -11.71
CA VAL A 204 0.31 -3.84 -11.97
C VAL A 204 -0.67 -4.97 -11.72
N TYR A 205 -0.34 -6.20 -12.14
CA TYR A 205 -1.22 -7.36 -11.91
C TYR A 205 -1.40 -7.68 -10.42
N GLY A 206 -0.34 -7.56 -9.61
CA GLY A 206 -0.42 -7.70 -8.15
C GLY A 206 -1.38 -6.70 -7.52
N ALA A 207 -1.28 -5.42 -7.92
CA ALA A 207 -2.21 -4.38 -7.46
C ALA A 207 -3.65 -4.66 -7.83
N VAL A 208 -3.90 -5.06 -9.09
CA VAL A 208 -5.24 -5.43 -9.57
C VAL A 208 -5.81 -6.60 -8.78
N ALA A 209 -5.01 -7.66 -8.55
CA ALA A 209 -5.45 -8.83 -7.80
C ALA A 209 -5.93 -8.46 -6.39
N ILE A 210 -5.15 -7.65 -5.67
CA ILE A 210 -5.50 -7.20 -4.32
C ILE A 210 -6.73 -6.30 -4.30
N ALA A 211 -6.85 -5.36 -5.25
CA ALA A 211 -8.04 -4.51 -5.36
C ALA A 211 -9.31 -5.33 -5.65
N VAL A 212 -9.22 -6.32 -6.53
CA VAL A 212 -10.34 -7.22 -6.84
C VAL A 212 -10.73 -8.05 -5.62
N ILE A 213 -9.77 -8.61 -4.88
CA ILE A 213 -10.04 -9.33 -3.62
C ILE A 213 -10.74 -8.40 -2.62
N GLY A 214 -10.26 -7.15 -2.49
CA GLY A 214 -10.86 -6.15 -1.60
C GLY A 214 -12.32 -5.83 -1.94
N ALA A 215 -12.71 -5.87 -3.22
CA ALA A 215 -14.08 -5.63 -3.65
C ALA A 215 -15.07 -6.71 -3.14
N PHE A 216 -14.57 -7.90 -2.79
CA PHE A 216 -15.39 -8.97 -2.21
C PHE A 216 -15.60 -8.84 -0.70
N ILE A 217 -14.93 -7.90 -0.01
CA ILE A 217 -15.15 -7.67 1.43
C ILE A 217 -16.61 -7.23 1.69
N GLY A 218 -17.29 -6.59 0.72
CA GLY A 218 -18.72 -6.25 0.82
C GLY A 218 -19.69 -7.39 0.49
N GLY A 219 -19.22 -8.45 -0.18
CA GLY A 219 -20.02 -9.64 -0.40
C GLY A 219 -19.94 -10.51 0.84
N GLY A 220 -21.00 -10.61 1.64
CA GLY A 220 -21.11 -11.75 2.54
C GLY A 220 -21.12 -13.02 1.68
N MET A 221 -19.97 -13.67 1.53
CA MET A 221 -19.91 -15.09 1.18
C MET A 221 -19.82 -15.89 2.47
#